data_AF-K1TSW1-F1
#
_entry.id   AF-K1TSW1-F1
#
_cell.length_a   1.000
_cell.length_b   1.000
_cell.length_c   1.000
_cell.angle_alpha   90.00
_cell.angle_beta   90.00
_cell.angle_gamma   90.00
#
_symmetry.space_group_name_H-M   'P 1'
#
loop_
_entity.id
_entity.type
_entity.pdbx_description
1 polymer ?
#
loop_
_entity_poly.entity_id
_entity_poly.type
_entity_poly.pdbx_seq_one_letter_code
_entity_poly.pdbx_strand_id
1 'polypeptide(L)' 'MKADTMEKVRIHTEFIKLDALLKFAGLCETGGEAKELIQGGEVKLNGEPCTMRR' A
#
# COMPACT_ATOMS: atom_id res chain seq x y z
N MET A 1 -17.37 10.61 -15.47
CA MET A 1 -15.99 11.06 -15.29
C MET A 1 -15.73 11.07 -13.79
N LYS A 2 -15.16 10.00 -13.22
CA LYS A 2 -14.87 9.94 -11.78
C LYS A 2 -13.52 10.62 -11.56
N ALA A 3 -13.49 11.60 -10.68
CA ALA A 3 -12.27 12.28 -10.28
C ALA A 3 -11.30 11.26 -9.68
N ASP A 4 -10.07 11.21 -10.19
CA ASP A 4 -8.94 10.51 -9.57
C ASP A 4 -8.66 11.17 -8.21
N THR A 5 -9.36 10.70 -7.18
CA THR A 5 -9.29 11.31 -5.84
C THR A 5 -8.17 10.58 -5.09
N MET A 6 -6.97 11.14 -5.13
CA MET A 6 -5.83 10.57 -4.41
C MET A 6 -5.97 10.85 -2.91
N GLU A 7 -6.28 9.82 -2.13
CA GLU A 7 -6.42 9.92 -0.68
C GLU A 7 -5.05 9.93 0.00
N LYS A 8 -4.84 10.90 0.90
CA LYS A 8 -3.57 11.04 1.63
C LYS A 8 -3.67 10.36 2.98
N VAL A 9 -2.90 9.30 3.17
CA VAL A 9 -2.77 8.58 4.44
C VAL A 9 -1.51 9.05 5.17
N ARG A 10 -1.67 9.52 6.41
CA ARG A 10 -0.54 9.95 7.27
C ARG A 10 -0.27 8.91 8.34
N ILE A 11 1.01 8.60 8.53
CA ILE A 11 1.50 7.81 9.66
C ILE A 11 2.22 8.74 10.65
N HIS A 12 2.18 8.39 11.93
CA HIS A 12 2.85 9.13 13.01
C HIS A 12 3.99 8.31 13.63
N THR A 13 4.20 7.09 13.13
CA THR A 13 5.31 6.22 13.52
C THR A 13 6.54 6.56 12.68
N GLU A 14 7.73 6.29 13.23
CA GLU A 14 9.00 6.48 12.51
C GLU A 14 9.07 5.59 11.25
N PHE A 15 8.50 4.40 11.33
CA PHE A 15 8.42 3.46 10.22
C PHE A 15 7.07 2.73 10.21
N ILE A 16 6.70 2.24 9.04
CA ILE A 16 5.59 1.30 8.83
C ILE A 16 6.00 0.30 7.74
N LYS A 17 5.53 -0.94 7.84
CA LYS A 17 5.71 -1.93 6.76
C LYS A 17 4.71 -1.66 5.64
N LEU A 18 5.07 -2.00 4.41
CA LEU A 18 4.22 -1.72 3.25
C LEU A 18 2.86 -2.43 3.33
N ASP A 19 2.83 -3.70 3.75
CA ASP A 19 1.59 -4.44 3.96
C ASP A 19 0.71 -3.84 5.06
N ALA A 20 1.33 -3.42 6.16
CA ALA A 20 0.64 -2.75 7.26
C ALA A 20 0.09 -1.38 6.82
N LEU A 21 0.79 -0.64 5.97
CA LEU A 21 0.34 0.63 5.42
C LEU A 21 -0.88 0.45 4.52
N LEU A 22 -0.88 -0.55 3.62
CA LEU A 22 -2.02 -0.82 2.74
C LEU A 22 -3.27 -1.18 3.55
N LYS A 23 -3.11 -2.00 4.60
CA LYS A 23 -4.20 -2.30 5.53
C LYS A 23 -4.67 -1.07 6.29
N PHE A 24 -3.73 -0.27 6.81
CA PHE A 24 -4.04 0.96 7.54
C PHE A 24 -4.79 1.99 6.68
N ALA A 25 -4.44 2.06 5.39
CA ALA A 25 -5.10 2.87 4.38
C ALA A 25 -6.49 2.34 3.96
N GLY A 26 -6.91 1.16 4.44
CA GLY A 26 -8.15 0.51 4.00
C GLY A 26 -8.11 -0.02 2.56
N LEU A 27 -6.92 -0.16 1.97
CA LEU A 27 -6.74 -0.67 0.60
C LEU A 27 -6.73 -2.21 0.53
N CYS A 28 -6.50 -2.87 1.67
CA CYS A 28 -6.58 -4.32 1.80
C CYS A 28 -7.22 -4.68 3.15
N GLU A 29 -7.97 -5.77 3.18
CA GLU A 29 -8.60 -6.28 4.41
C GLU A 29 -7.63 -7.15 5.22
N THR A 30 -6.73 -7.86 4.52
CA THR A 30 -5.80 -8.83 5.14
C THR A 30 -4.35 -8.63 4.70
N GLY A 31 -3.41 -9.13 5.51
CA GLY A 31 -1.98 -9.15 5.14
C GLY A 31 -1.65 -10.13 4.01
N GLY A 32 -2.53 -11.09 3.73
CA GLY A 32 -2.39 -12.02 2.60
C GLY A 32 -2.69 -11.31 1.28
N GLU A 33 -3.79 -10.59 1.22
CA GLU A 33 -4.17 -9.75 0.07
C GLU A 33 -3.10 -8.69 -0.23
N ALA A 34 -2.63 -7.96 0.80
CA ALA A 34 -1.54 -7.00 0.63
C ALA A 34 -0.27 -7.65 0.06
N LYS A 35 0.03 -8.89 0.47
CA LYS A 35 1.18 -9.64 -0.08
C LYS A 35 0.98 -9.94 -1.57
N GLU A 36 -0.20 -10.39 -1.98
CA GLU A 36 -0.49 -10.71 -3.38
C GLU A 36 -0.36 -9.47 -4.28
N LEU A 37 -0.89 -8.33 -3.86
CA LEU A 37 -0.78 -7.07 -4.61
C LEU A 37 0.67 -6.57 -4.72
N ILE A 38 1.41 -6.62 -3.62
CA ILE A 38 2.84 -6.24 -3.61
C ILE A 38 3.60 -7.17 -4.55
N GLN A 39 3.48 -8.49 -4.39
CA GLN A 39 4.22 -9.46 -5.21
C GLN A 39 3.78 -9.43 -6.69
N GLY A 40 2.54 -9.04 -6.97
CA GLY A 40 2.03 -8.82 -8.33
C GLY A 40 2.56 -7.55 -9.00
N GLY A 41 3.23 -6.65 -8.28
CA GLY A 41 3.75 -5.40 -8.82
C GLY A 41 2.69 -4.29 -8.94
N GLU A 42 1.52 -4.47 -8.32
CA GLU A 42 0.41 -3.51 -8.33
C GLU A 42 0.66 -2.31 -7.40
N VAL A 43 1.66 -2.42 -6.52
CA VAL A 43 2.00 -1.40 -5.53
C VAL A 43 3.28 -0.68 -5.94
N LYS A 44 3.26 0.66 -5.95
CA LYS A 44 4.42 1.49 -6.27
C LYS A 44 4.95 2.19 -5.02
N LEU A 45 6.25 2.06 -4.76
CA LEU A 45 6.96 2.81 -3.74
C LEU A 45 7.76 3.92 -4.43
N ASN A 46 7.45 5.18 -4.14
CA ASN A 46 8.08 6.34 -4.77
C ASN A 46 8.02 6.34 -6.31
N GLY A 47 6.96 5.77 -6.88
CA GLY A 47 6.75 5.69 -8.33
C GLY A 47 7.21 4.38 -8.98
N GLU A 48 8.01 3.57 -8.30
CA GLU A 48 8.54 2.31 -8.81
C GLU A 48 7.75 1.10 -8.28
N PRO A 49 7.38 0.11 -9.13
CA PRO A 49 6.76 -1.12 -8.68
C PRO A 49 7.61 -1.81 -7.60
N CYS A 50 6.98 -2.12 -6.46
CA CYS A 50 7.65 -2.77 -5.34
C CYS A 50 7.04 -4.15 -5.12
N THR A 51 7.88 -5.18 -5.24
CA THR A 51 7.53 -6.58 -4.95
C THR A 51 8.00 -7.06 -3.58
N MET A 52 8.62 -6.16 -2.81
CA MET A 52 9.10 -6.41 -1.46
C MET A 52 8.09 -5.90 -0.42
N ARG A 53 7.68 -6.79 0.48
CA ARG A 53 6.65 -6.51 1.48
C ARG A 53 7.18 -5.79 2.73
N ARG A 54 8.46 -5.98 3.06
CA ARG A 54 9.08 -5.55 4.32
C ARG A 54 10.28 -4.66 4.06
#